data_AF-A0A845ZCB1-F1
#
_entry.id   AF-A0A845ZCB1-F1
#
_cell.length_a   1.000
_cell.length_b   1.000
_cell.length_c   1.000
_cell.angle_alpha   90.00
_cell.angle_beta   90.00
_cell.angle_gamma   90.00
#
_symmetry.space_group_name_H-M   'P 1'
#
loop_
_entity.id
_entity.type
_entity.pdbx_description
1 polymer ?
#
loop_
_entity_poly.entity_id
_entity_poly.type
_entity_poly.pdbx_seq_one_letter_code
_entity_poly.pdbx_strand_id
1 'polypeptide(L)'
;MIILEFKAKGKESQYSAIDEALRTVKFIRNSCIRLWLDNKGTGKSDFSRYSKILAKEFPFANELNSTARQAASERAWSSIVRFYDNCKKKVPGKKGFPKFQKHARSVEYKKSGWKLSPDKKSITFTDKKGIGKLKLKGTWDLWRFDKKQINRVRIVKRADGYYVQFCVAVNVKEEIEYTGEMIGLDVGLKEFYTDSNG
;
A
#
# COMPACT_ATOMS: atom_id res chain seq x y z
N MET A 1 -13.93 1.32 2.60
CA MET A 1 -12.66 0.70 3.08
C MET A 1 -12.00 1.69 4.02
N ILE A 2 -11.70 1.28 5.25
CA ILE A 2 -10.98 2.11 6.22
C ILE A 2 -9.54 1.62 6.36
N ILE A 3 -8.63 2.50 6.78
CA ILE A 3 -7.23 2.18 7.07
C ILE A 3 -7.01 2.35 8.56
N LEU A 4 -6.66 1.26 9.24
CA LEU A 4 -6.22 1.30 10.63
C LEU A 4 -4.70 1.23 10.67
N GLU A 5 -4.04 2.21 11.27
CA GLU A 5 -2.59 2.30 11.30
C GLU A 5 -2.07 2.12 12.74
N PHE A 6 -1.02 1.32 12.88
CA PHE A 6 -0.36 1.02 14.14
C PHE A 6 1.15 1.17 13.99
N LYS A 7 1.82 1.76 14.97
CA LYS A 7 3.28 1.79 15.04
C LYS A 7 3.81 0.36 15.28
N ALA A 8 4.79 -0.04 14.50
CA ALA A 8 5.40 -1.36 14.54
C ALA A 8 6.65 -1.34 15.42
N LYS A 9 6.59 -2.00 16.58
CA LYS A 9 7.74 -2.18 17.46
C LYS A 9 8.39 -3.53 17.23
N GLY A 10 9.67 -3.51 16.87
CA GLY A 10 10.52 -4.67 16.65
C GLY A 10 11.97 -4.37 17.02
N LYS A 11 12.83 -5.35 16.84
CA LYS A 11 14.29 -5.23 16.98
C LYS A 11 14.90 -4.60 15.73
N GLU A 12 16.12 -4.09 15.85
CA GLU A 12 16.86 -3.49 14.74
C GLU A 12 17.02 -4.45 13.54
N SER A 13 17.31 -5.73 13.80
CA SER A 13 17.38 -6.75 12.75
C SER A 13 16.06 -6.90 11.97
N GLN A 14 14.91 -6.76 12.63
CA GLN A 14 13.60 -6.80 11.98
C GLN A 14 13.35 -5.55 11.15
N TYR A 15 13.86 -4.38 11.58
CA TYR A 15 13.80 -3.15 10.80
C TYR A 15 14.67 -3.22 9.55
N SER A 16 15.87 -3.79 9.65
CA SER A 16 16.72 -4.09 8.49
C SER A 16 16.04 -5.05 7.52
N ALA A 17 15.36 -6.09 8.02
CA ALA A 17 14.57 -7.01 7.20
C ALA A 17 13.42 -6.31 6.45
N ILE A 18 12.73 -5.35 7.10
CA ILE A 18 11.71 -4.53 6.43
C ILE A 18 12.34 -3.67 5.33
N ASP A 19 13.50 -3.08 5.57
CA ASP A 19 14.21 -2.30 4.55
C ASP A 19 14.63 -3.14 3.34
N GLU A 20 15.08 -4.37 3.57
CA GLU A 20 15.36 -5.34 2.51
C GLU A 20 14.10 -5.74 1.73
N ALA A 21 12.97 -5.93 2.42
CA ALA A 21 11.69 -6.15 1.76
C ALA A 21 11.28 -4.94 0.90
N LEU A 22 11.48 -3.71 1.37
CA LEU A 22 11.23 -2.48 0.60
C LEU A 22 12.14 -2.38 -0.64
N ARG A 23 13.42 -2.70 -0.51
CA ARG A 23 14.37 -2.76 -1.64
C ARG A 23 13.91 -3.79 -2.68
N THR A 24 13.44 -4.95 -2.23
CA THR A 24 12.91 -6.01 -3.10
C THR A 24 11.64 -5.55 -3.84
N VAL A 25 10.72 -4.86 -3.15
CA VAL A 25 9.51 -4.27 -3.80
C VAL A 25 9.90 -3.24 -4.85
N LYS A 26 10.89 -2.37 -4.55
CA LYS A 26 11.40 -1.37 -5.50
C LYS A 26 11.97 -2.05 -6.75
N PHE A 27 12.79 -3.09 -6.55
CA PHE A 27 13.38 -3.88 -7.63
C PHE A 27 12.29 -4.43 -8.55
N ILE A 28 11.34 -5.21 -8.01
CA ILE A 28 10.27 -5.84 -8.80
C ILE A 28 9.46 -4.80 -9.57
N ARG A 29 9.03 -3.71 -8.91
CA ARG A 29 8.27 -2.65 -9.58
C ARG A 29 9.08 -2.05 -10.74
N ASN A 30 10.33 -1.68 -10.51
CA ASN A 30 11.14 -1.03 -11.53
C ASN A 30 11.47 -1.98 -12.69
N SER A 31 11.71 -3.26 -12.41
CA SER A 31 11.88 -4.27 -13.45
C SER A 31 10.61 -4.43 -14.30
N CYS A 32 9.41 -4.40 -13.70
CA CYS A 32 8.16 -4.39 -14.48
C CYS A 32 8.01 -3.13 -15.35
N ILE A 33 8.40 -1.95 -14.84
CA ILE A 33 8.43 -0.73 -15.66
C ILE A 33 9.43 -0.88 -16.81
N ARG A 34 10.60 -1.46 -16.57
CA ARG A 34 11.61 -1.69 -17.61
C ARG A 34 11.09 -2.63 -18.68
N LEU A 35 10.49 -3.75 -18.29
CA LEU A 35 9.86 -4.71 -19.21
C LEU A 35 8.87 -4.01 -20.15
N TRP A 36 8.01 -3.14 -19.62
CA TRP A 36 7.04 -2.38 -20.41
C TRP A 36 7.67 -1.35 -21.36
N LEU A 37 8.79 -0.74 -20.97
CA LEU A 37 9.52 0.18 -21.84
C LEU A 37 10.15 -0.57 -23.03
N ASP A 38 10.68 -1.76 -22.78
CA ASP A 38 11.38 -2.55 -23.78
C ASP A 38 10.41 -3.31 -24.72
N ASN A 39 9.22 -3.68 -24.23
CA ASN A 39 8.28 -4.54 -24.97
C ASN A 39 6.93 -3.85 -25.18
N LYS A 40 6.58 -3.58 -26.45
CA LYS A 40 5.25 -3.07 -26.79
C LYS A 40 4.19 -4.15 -26.53
N GLY A 41 3.01 -3.71 -26.07
CA GLY A 41 1.86 -4.60 -25.84
C GLY A 41 1.87 -5.39 -24.52
N THR A 42 2.82 -5.14 -23.61
CA THR A 42 2.82 -5.81 -22.30
C THR A 42 1.57 -5.47 -21.50
N GLY A 43 0.86 -6.51 -21.03
CA GLY A 43 -0.36 -6.40 -20.26
C GLY A 43 -0.18 -6.70 -18.77
N LYS A 44 -1.29 -6.58 -18.02
CA LYS A 44 -1.34 -6.85 -16.57
C LYS A 44 -0.90 -8.28 -16.20
N SER A 45 -1.31 -9.27 -16.99
CA SER A 45 -0.96 -10.68 -16.78
C SER A 45 0.54 -10.92 -16.89
N ASP A 46 1.19 -10.25 -17.83
CA ASP A 46 2.63 -10.39 -18.08
C ASP A 46 3.44 -9.89 -16.89
N PHE A 47 3.00 -8.81 -16.24
CA PHE A 47 3.63 -8.30 -15.02
C PHE A 47 3.54 -9.30 -13.86
N SER A 48 2.41 -9.98 -13.73
CA SER A 48 2.28 -11.04 -12.72
C SER A 48 3.18 -12.24 -13.04
N ARG A 49 3.29 -12.64 -14.32
CA ARG A 49 4.20 -13.71 -14.75
C ARG A 49 5.66 -13.32 -14.54
N TYR A 50 6.03 -12.11 -14.91
CA TYR A 50 7.38 -11.59 -14.76
C TYR A 50 7.82 -11.50 -13.29
N SER A 51 6.92 -11.14 -12.37
CA SER A 51 7.22 -11.19 -10.93
C SER A 51 7.57 -12.59 -10.40
N LYS A 52 7.09 -13.66 -11.08
CA LYS A 52 7.47 -15.04 -10.78
C LYS A 52 8.83 -15.38 -11.39
N ILE A 53 9.11 -14.91 -12.60
CA ILE A 53 10.41 -15.08 -13.28
C ILE A 53 11.52 -14.43 -12.44
N LEU A 54 11.34 -13.16 -12.05
CA LEU A 54 12.29 -12.45 -11.19
C LEU A 54 12.57 -13.18 -9.88
N ALA A 55 11.58 -13.85 -9.31
CA ALA A 55 11.79 -14.62 -8.09
C ALA A 55 12.50 -15.96 -8.30
N LYS A 56 12.49 -16.51 -9.52
CA LYS A 56 13.32 -17.67 -9.85
C LYS A 56 14.77 -17.26 -10.09
N GLU A 57 14.97 -16.11 -10.75
CA GLU A 57 16.29 -15.58 -11.10
C GLU A 57 17.04 -15.00 -9.89
N PHE A 58 16.32 -14.30 -9.00
CA PHE A 58 16.94 -13.57 -7.90
C PHE A 58 16.51 -14.15 -6.53
N PRO A 59 17.43 -14.77 -5.77
CA PRO A 59 17.13 -15.37 -4.47
C PRO A 59 16.45 -14.39 -3.50
N PHE A 60 16.96 -13.15 -3.42
CA PHE A 60 16.38 -12.11 -2.57
C PHE A 60 14.94 -11.74 -2.96
N ALA A 61 14.56 -11.89 -4.23
CA ALA A 61 13.19 -11.66 -4.68
C ALA A 61 12.27 -12.83 -4.29
N ASN A 62 12.80 -14.06 -4.29
CA ASN A 62 12.07 -15.24 -3.86
C ASN A 62 11.72 -15.22 -2.36
N GLU A 63 12.57 -14.58 -1.55
CA GLU A 63 12.34 -14.46 -0.12
C GLU A 63 11.09 -13.66 0.23
N LEU A 64 10.71 -12.71 -0.64
CA LEU A 64 9.51 -11.91 -0.47
C LEU A 64 8.26 -12.74 -0.82
N ASN A 65 7.23 -12.62 0.02
CA ASN A 65 5.96 -13.31 -0.20
C ASN A 65 5.39 -13.08 -1.62
N SER A 66 4.84 -14.12 -2.23
CA SER A 66 4.31 -14.07 -3.60
C SER A 66 3.23 -13.01 -3.79
N THR A 67 2.36 -12.77 -2.80
CA THR A 67 1.34 -11.73 -2.88
C THR A 67 1.92 -10.33 -2.79
N ALA A 68 3.04 -10.15 -2.07
CA ALA A 68 3.75 -8.88 -2.01
C ALA A 68 4.51 -8.59 -3.31
N ARG A 69 5.08 -9.61 -3.95
CA ARG A 69 5.64 -9.49 -5.31
C ARG A 69 4.57 -9.11 -6.33
N GLN A 70 3.40 -9.74 -6.26
CA GLN A 70 2.26 -9.41 -7.12
C GLN A 70 1.75 -7.98 -6.86
N ALA A 71 1.66 -7.55 -5.60
CA ALA A 71 1.28 -6.17 -5.28
C ALA A 71 2.29 -5.16 -5.84
N ALA A 72 3.60 -5.47 -5.84
CA ALA A 72 4.62 -4.64 -6.44
C ALA A 72 4.46 -4.51 -7.97
N SER A 73 4.15 -5.61 -8.66
CA SER A 73 3.92 -5.59 -10.10
C SER A 73 2.60 -4.89 -10.46
N GLU A 74 1.54 -5.06 -9.67
CA GLU A 74 0.27 -4.33 -9.82
C GLU A 74 0.44 -2.82 -9.64
N ARG A 75 1.36 -2.36 -8.77
CA ARG A 75 1.70 -0.93 -8.64
C ARG A 75 2.37 -0.38 -9.90
N ALA A 76 3.24 -1.16 -10.54
CA ALA A 76 3.83 -0.77 -11.83
C ALA A 76 2.72 -0.65 -12.89
N TRP A 77 1.85 -1.65 -13.00
CA TRP A 77 0.73 -1.65 -13.94
C TRP A 77 -0.21 -0.45 -13.71
N SER A 78 -0.57 -0.18 -12.46
CA SER A 78 -1.44 0.95 -12.11
C SER A 78 -0.86 2.30 -12.55
N SER A 79 0.48 2.47 -12.49
CA SER A 79 1.11 3.69 -12.98
C SER A 79 1.05 3.83 -14.50
N ILE A 80 1.14 2.73 -15.24
CA ILE A 80 1.03 2.70 -16.71
C ILE A 80 -0.41 2.96 -17.14
N VAL A 81 -1.39 2.30 -16.53
CA VAL A 81 -2.82 2.53 -16.79
C VAL A 81 -3.17 4.00 -16.56
N ARG A 82 -2.75 4.56 -15.41
CA ARG A 82 -3.00 5.98 -15.11
C ARG A 82 -2.42 6.91 -16.18
N PHE A 83 -1.24 6.60 -16.71
CA PHE A 83 -0.64 7.39 -17.79
C PHE A 83 -1.50 7.35 -19.07
N TYR A 84 -1.93 6.16 -19.51
CA TYR A 84 -2.78 6.03 -20.70
C TYR A 84 -4.17 6.66 -20.49
N ASP A 85 -4.77 6.49 -19.33
CA ASP A 85 -6.06 7.10 -19.00
C ASP A 85 -5.98 8.64 -19.04
N ASN A 86 -4.91 9.21 -18.49
CA ASN A 86 -4.65 10.65 -18.56
C ASN A 86 -4.43 11.12 -20.01
N CYS A 87 -3.74 10.33 -20.83
CA CYS A 87 -3.60 10.60 -22.27
C CYS A 87 -4.95 10.62 -22.98
N LYS A 88 -5.81 9.63 -22.72
CA LYS A 88 -7.14 9.50 -23.32
C LYS A 88 -8.06 10.65 -22.90
N LYS A 89 -8.02 11.03 -21.62
CA LYS A 89 -8.82 12.13 -21.05
C LYS A 89 -8.28 13.53 -21.37
N LYS A 90 -7.15 13.65 -22.08
CA LYS A 90 -6.49 14.92 -22.43
C LYS A 90 -6.30 15.84 -21.21
N VAL A 91 -5.92 15.27 -20.06
CA VAL A 91 -5.70 16.04 -18.82
C VAL A 91 -4.58 17.08 -19.05
N PRO A 92 -4.80 18.36 -18.72
CA PRO A 92 -3.79 19.41 -18.91
C PRO A 92 -2.55 19.17 -18.03
N GLY A 93 -1.38 19.59 -18.53
CA GLY A 93 -0.09 19.47 -17.84
C GLY A 93 0.66 18.15 -18.10
N LYS A 94 1.56 17.77 -17.17
CA LYS A 94 2.36 16.54 -17.29
C LYS A 94 1.48 15.33 -17.03
N LYS A 95 1.14 14.58 -18.09
CA LYS A 95 0.32 13.35 -18.05
C LYS A 95 0.84 12.25 -17.10
N GLY A 96 2.11 12.37 -16.67
CA GLY A 96 2.69 11.58 -15.59
C GLY A 96 3.28 10.25 -16.06
N PHE A 97 4.13 10.29 -17.10
CA PHE A 97 4.80 9.10 -17.63
C PHE A 97 5.44 8.26 -16.51
N PRO A 98 5.26 6.92 -16.50
CA PRO A 98 5.79 6.07 -15.43
C PRO A 98 7.30 6.18 -15.31
N LYS A 99 7.79 6.45 -14.09
CA LYS A 99 9.22 6.55 -13.79
C LYS A 99 9.67 5.43 -12.86
N PHE A 100 10.97 5.13 -12.90
CA PHE A 100 11.61 4.28 -11.91
C PHE A 100 11.53 4.93 -10.52
N GLN A 101 11.13 4.12 -9.55
CA GLN A 101 10.98 4.51 -8.16
C GLN A 101 12.36 4.52 -7.50
N LYS A 102 12.73 5.66 -6.90
CA LYS A 102 13.99 5.81 -6.14
C LYS A 102 13.91 5.16 -4.76
N HIS A 103 12.78 5.36 -4.06
CA HIS A 103 12.55 4.87 -2.70
C HIS A 103 11.19 4.18 -2.59
N ALA A 104 11.18 2.93 -2.13
CA ALA A 104 9.96 2.26 -1.69
C ALA A 104 9.68 2.60 -0.23
N ARG A 105 8.44 3.01 0.05
CA ARG A 105 7.96 3.35 1.39
C ARG A 105 6.98 2.35 1.96
N SER A 106 6.57 1.35 1.18
CA SER A 106 5.66 0.33 1.69
C SER A 106 5.79 -1.03 1.03
N VAL A 107 5.56 -2.07 1.82
CA VAL A 107 5.39 -3.46 1.38
C VAL A 107 3.95 -3.86 1.68
N GLU A 108 3.22 -4.34 0.68
CA GLU A 108 1.82 -4.72 0.83
C GLU A 108 1.65 -6.22 0.66
N TYR A 109 0.96 -6.83 1.61
CA TYR A 109 0.60 -8.23 1.64
C TYR A 109 -0.92 -8.32 1.49
N LYS A 110 -1.41 -9.21 0.63
CA LYS A 110 -2.86 -9.38 0.40
C LYS A 110 -3.45 -10.28 1.49
N LYS A 111 -4.01 -11.43 1.11
CA LYS A 111 -4.60 -12.41 2.04
C LYS A 111 -3.57 -13.37 2.68
N SER A 112 -2.30 -13.31 2.29
CA SER A 112 -1.25 -14.19 2.81
C SER A 112 0.05 -13.43 3.14
N GLY A 113 0.99 -14.11 3.79
CA GLY A 113 2.28 -13.52 4.20
C GLY A 113 2.27 -12.85 5.57
N TRP A 114 1.13 -12.87 6.27
CA TRP A 114 0.99 -12.34 7.62
C TRP A 114 0.00 -13.16 8.44
N LYS A 115 0.17 -13.14 9.77
CA LYS A 115 -0.73 -13.74 10.76
C LYS A 115 -0.89 -12.78 11.93
N LEU A 116 -2.11 -12.35 12.21
CA LEU A 116 -2.44 -11.59 13.41
C LEU A 116 -2.50 -12.54 14.62
N SER A 117 -1.96 -12.12 15.76
CA SER A 117 -2.06 -12.91 17.00
C SER A 117 -3.49 -12.94 17.53
N PRO A 118 -3.88 -13.97 18.33
CA PRO A 118 -5.22 -14.05 18.91
C PRO A 118 -5.60 -12.85 19.77
N ASP A 119 -4.63 -12.30 20.51
CA ASP A 119 -4.78 -11.08 21.32
C ASP A 119 -4.81 -9.79 20.48
N LYS A 120 -4.59 -9.88 19.16
CA LYS A 120 -4.54 -8.79 18.17
C LYS A 120 -3.53 -7.68 18.50
N LYS A 121 -2.59 -7.90 19.43
CA LYS A 121 -1.54 -6.95 19.83
C LYS A 121 -0.24 -7.11 19.03
N SER A 122 -0.14 -8.15 18.22
CA SER A 122 1.05 -8.42 17.42
C SER A 122 0.69 -9.03 16.07
N ILE A 123 1.60 -8.86 15.11
CA ILE A 123 1.49 -9.44 13.78
C ILE A 123 2.79 -10.14 13.43
N THR A 124 2.68 -11.33 12.86
CA THR A 124 3.83 -12.10 12.38
C THR A 124 3.82 -12.11 10.87
N PHE A 125 4.86 -11.56 10.26
CA PHE A 125 5.11 -11.70 8.82
C PHE A 125 5.85 -13.01 8.58
N THR A 126 5.33 -13.82 7.65
CA THR A 126 5.77 -15.21 7.43
C THR A 126 6.51 -15.37 6.10
N ASP A 127 7.07 -14.28 5.58
CA ASP A 127 7.96 -14.35 4.43
C ASP A 127 9.36 -14.81 4.86
N LYS A 128 10.24 -15.07 3.89
CA LYS A 128 11.61 -15.49 4.16
C LYS A 128 12.55 -14.30 4.34
N LYS A 129 12.02 -13.06 4.47
CA LYS A 129 12.83 -11.86 4.72
C LYS A 129 13.29 -11.74 6.16
N GLY A 130 12.72 -12.54 7.07
CA GLY A 130 13.11 -12.52 8.49
C GLY A 130 12.49 -11.38 9.30
N ILE A 131 11.40 -10.76 8.82
CA ILE A 131 10.68 -9.70 9.56
C ILE A 131 10.10 -10.28 10.87
N GLY A 132 9.46 -11.45 10.79
CA GLY A 132 8.93 -12.15 11.96
C GLY A 132 7.83 -11.38 12.69
N LYS A 133 7.82 -11.49 14.03
CA LYS A 133 6.76 -10.95 14.90
C LYS A 133 7.04 -9.50 15.29
N LEU A 134 6.10 -8.60 15.01
CA LEU A 134 6.13 -7.20 15.41
C LEU A 134 5.00 -6.91 16.40
N LYS A 135 5.28 -6.08 17.41
CA LYS A 135 4.26 -5.58 18.34
C LYS A 135 3.58 -4.36 17.74
N LEU A 136 2.25 -4.35 17.75
CA LEU A 136 1.43 -3.25 17.29
C LEU A 136 1.22 -2.27 18.45
N LYS A 137 1.51 -0.99 18.23
CA LYS A 137 1.21 0.10 19.17
C LYS A 137 0.34 1.14 18.48
N GLY A 138 -0.83 1.41 19.03
CA GLY A 138 -1.77 2.39 18.52
C GLY A 138 -2.96 2.50 19.45
N THR A 139 -3.84 3.45 19.15
CA THR A 139 -5.08 3.71 19.89
C THR A 139 -6.27 2.91 19.36
N TRP A 140 -6.13 2.31 18.18
CA TRP A 140 -7.21 1.60 17.50
C TRP A 140 -7.47 0.20 18.07
N ASP A 141 -8.75 -0.12 18.22
CA ASP A 141 -9.23 -1.42 18.64
C ASP A 141 -9.40 -2.38 17.45
N LEU A 142 -8.33 -3.10 17.08
CA LEU A 142 -8.39 -4.18 16.08
C LEU A 142 -9.40 -5.30 16.45
N TRP A 143 -9.78 -5.40 17.72
CA TRP A 143 -10.72 -6.42 18.19
C TRP A 143 -12.11 -6.28 17.59
N ARG A 144 -12.53 -5.05 17.24
CA ARG A 144 -13.85 -4.75 16.66
C ARG A 144 -14.06 -5.30 15.25
N PHE A 145 -13.00 -5.68 14.55
CA PHE A 145 -13.08 -6.17 13.17
C PHE A 145 -12.79 -7.68 13.11
N ASP A 146 -13.57 -8.39 12.29
CA ASP A 146 -13.26 -9.77 11.94
C ASP A 146 -12.06 -9.80 10.99
N LYS A 147 -11.18 -10.78 11.18
CA LYS A 147 -10.03 -11.04 10.31
C LYS A 147 -10.45 -11.20 8.85
N LYS A 148 -11.65 -11.73 8.59
CA LYS A 148 -12.19 -11.88 7.22
C LYS A 148 -12.41 -10.54 6.51
N GLN A 149 -12.61 -9.45 7.26
CA GLN A 149 -12.79 -8.11 6.72
C GLN A 149 -11.45 -7.45 6.34
N ILE A 150 -10.30 -8.00 6.76
CA ILE A 150 -8.98 -7.48 6.44
C ILE A 150 -8.58 -7.97 5.04
N ASN A 151 -8.62 -7.06 4.06
CA ASN A 151 -8.27 -7.38 2.69
C ASN A 151 -6.75 -7.41 2.46
N ARG A 152 -6.04 -6.48 3.09
CA ARG A 152 -4.60 -6.27 2.90
C ARG A 152 -3.97 -5.75 4.18
N VAL A 153 -2.71 -6.10 4.35
CA VAL A 153 -1.83 -5.55 5.39
C VAL A 153 -0.62 -4.93 4.73
N ARG A 154 -0.24 -3.73 5.14
CA ARG A 154 0.90 -3.03 4.57
C ARG A 154 1.85 -2.59 5.67
N ILE A 155 3.14 -2.86 5.49
CA ILE A 155 4.19 -2.22 6.28
C ILE A 155 4.55 -0.91 5.59
N VAL A 156 4.59 0.20 6.33
CA VAL A 156 4.92 1.55 5.84
C VAL A 156 6.12 2.09 6.60
N LYS A 157 7.10 2.61 5.87
CA LYS A 157 8.26 3.33 6.42
C LYS A 157 7.97 4.83 6.40
N ARG A 158 7.86 5.43 7.59
CA ARG A 158 7.77 6.88 7.82
C ARG A 158 9.09 7.42 8.38
N ALA A 159 9.18 8.72 8.62
CA ALA A 159 10.38 9.35 9.15
C ALA A 159 10.70 8.89 10.58
N ASP A 160 9.67 8.64 11.39
CA ASP A 160 9.76 8.33 12.82
C ASP A 160 9.68 6.81 13.11
N GLY A 161 9.75 5.98 12.07
CA GLY A 161 9.79 4.52 12.16
C GLY A 161 8.84 3.79 11.22
N TYR A 162 8.47 2.58 11.62
CA TYR A 162 7.67 1.66 10.82
C TYR A 162 6.25 1.53 11.36
N TYR A 163 5.31 1.35 10.45
CA TYR A 163 3.89 1.25 10.73
C TYR A 163 3.28 0.06 10.00
N VAL A 164 2.26 -0.55 10.59
CA VAL A 164 1.43 -1.57 9.94
C VAL A 164 0.04 -0.96 9.72
N GLN A 165 -0.36 -0.92 8.46
CA GLN A 165 -1.68 -0.49 8.02
C GLN A 165 -2.54 -1.71 7.69
N PHE A 166 -3.75 -1.78 8.25
CA PHE A 166 -4.77 -2.76 7.94
C PHE A 166 -5.81 -2.10 7.03
N CYS A 167 -5.98 -2.63 5.83
CA CYS A 167 -7.02 -2.20 4.89
C CYS A 167 -8.27 -3.04 5.14
N VAL A 168 -9.26 -2.47 5.82
CA VAL A 168 -10.47 -3.18 6.25
C VAL A 168 -11.64 -2.84 5.33
N ALA A 169 -12.27 -3.88 4.77
CA ALA A 169 -13.46 -3.78 3.95
C ALA A 169 -14.70 -3.67 4.82
N VAL A 170 -14.98 -2.45 5.27
CA VAL A 170 -16.25 -2.08 5.90
C VAL A 170 -16.90 -0.96 5.10
N ASN A 171 -18.23 -1.04 5.04
CA ASN A 171 -19.09 0.06 4.60
C ASN A 171 -19.36 0.90 5.84
N VAL A 172 -18.79 2.09 5.88
CA VAL A 172 -19.13 3.09 6.90
C VAL A 172 -20.41 3.75 6.39
N LYS A 173 -21.54 3.37 6.97
CA LYS A 173 -22.81 4.06 6.81
C LYS A 173 -23.07 4.74 8.15
N GLU A 174 -23.07 6.06 8.15
CA GLU A 174 -23.56 6.85 9.27
C GLU A 174 -25.01 7.19 8.95
N GLU A 175 -25.94 6.73 9.79
CA GLU A 175 -27.32 7.19 9.75
C GLU A 175 -27.34 8.54 10.46
N ILE A 176 -27.22 9.60 9.68
CA ILE A 176 -27.33 10.98 10.15
C ILE A 176 -28.76 11.42 9.83
N GLU A 177 -29.46 11.96 10.82
CA GLU A 177 -30.73 12.63 10.56
C GLU A 177 -30.49 13.83 9.65
N TYR A 178 -31.18 13.86 8.51
CA TYR A 178 -31.10 15.00 7.59
C TYR A 178 -31.74 16.21 8.26
N THR A 179 -30.92 17.21 8.62
CA THR A 179 -31.38 18.41 9.33
C THR A 179 -32.17 19.37 8.43
N GLY A 180 -32.18 19.17 7.11
CA GLY A 180 -32.80 20.11 6.16
C GLY A 180 -31.97 21.35 5.87
N GLU A 181 -30.92 21.59 6.63
CA GLU A 181 -30.04 22.75 6.50
C GLU A 181 -28.89 22.44 5.53
N MET A 182 -28.76 23.27 4.49
CA MET A 182 -27.58 23.26 3.61
C MET A 182 -26.65 24.39 4.04
N ILE A 183 -25.48 24.03 4.55
CA ILE A 183 -24.41 24.99 4.86
C ILE A 183 -23.45 25.03 3.67
N GLY A 184 -23.35 26.19 3.03
CA GLY A 184 -22.30 26.51 2.08
C GLY A 184 -21.00 26.84 2.83
N LEU A 185 -19.90 26.21 2.41
CA LEU A 185 -18.56 26.48 2.93
C LEU A 185 -17.77 27.22 1.85
N ASP A 186 -17.28 28.42 2.17
CA ASP A 186 -16.35 29.18 1.34
C ASP A 186 -14.94 29.15 1.95
N VAL A 187 -13.92 29.10 1.10
CA VAL A 187 -12.51 29.01 1.51
C VAL A 187 -11.71 30.07 0.78
N GLY A 188 -11.21 31.05 1.54
CA GLY A 188 -10.58 32.26 1.00
C GLY A 188 -9.13 32.45 1.44
N LEU A 189 -8.49 33.46 0.85
CA LEU A 189 -7.16 33.92 1.29
C LEU A 189 -7.25 34.87 2.50
N LYS A 190 -8.38 35.57 2.65
CA LYS A 190 -8.63 36.49 3.76
C LYS A 190 -9.06 35.73 5.02
N GLU A 191 -9.95 34.77 4.84
CA GLU A 191 -10.40 33.84 5.89
C GLU A 191 -10.26 32.42 5.38
N PHE A 192 -9.64 31.56 6.19
CA PHE A 192 -9.33 30.19 5.81
C PHE A 192 -10.59 29.36 5.54
N TYR A 193 -11.66 29.63 6.29
CA TYR A 193 -13.00 29.11 6.05
C TYR A 193 -14.04 30.09 6.57
N THR A 194 -15.15 30.20 5.86
CA THR A 194 -16.34 30.95 6.23
C THR A 194 -17.54 30.07 5.87
N ASP A 195 -18.51 29.95 6.76
CA ASP A 195 -19.74 29.20 6.47
C ASP A 195 -20.89 30.16 6.13
N SER A 196 -22.09 29.61 5.83
CA SER A 196 -23.24 30.44 5.45
C SER A 196 -23.77 31.35 6.58
N ASN A 197 -23.27 31.18 7.80
CA ASN A 197 -23.61 31.98 8.97
C ASN A 197 -22.53 33.03 9.32
N GLY A 198 -21.44 33.10 8.56
CA GLY A 198 -20.32 34.04 8.80
C GLY A 198 -19.20 33.39 9.60
#